data_AF-A0A0S6X0G4-F1
#
_entry.id   AF-A0A0S6X0G4-F1
#
_cell.length_a   1.000
_cell.length_b   1.000
_cell.length_c   1.000
_cell.angle_alpha   90.00
_cell.angle_beta   90.00
_cell.angle_gamma   90.00
#
_symmetry.space_group_name_H-M   'P 1'
#
loop_
_entity.id
_entity.type
_entity.pdbx_description
1 polymer ?
#
loop_
_entity_poly.entity_id
_entity_poly.type
_entity_poly.pdbx_seq_one_letter_code
_entity_poly.pdbx_strand_id
1 'polypeptide(L)' 'MARYASLAEQYRAHREAFALALELGCTPREAERLLRDQARARRRACGTRAPEADTVNEFEPLEREPADYRDWDARWMMRD' A
#
# COMPACT_ATOMS: atom_id res chain seq x y z
N MET A 1 -0.28 -1.22 25.34
CA MET A 1 -0.31 -1.88 24.01
C MET A 1 1.12 -2.01 23.51
N ALA A 2 1.52 -3.21 23.07
CA ALA A 2 2.84 -3.40 22.46
C ALA A 2 2.94 -2.57 21.18
N ARG A 3 4.05 -1.86 20.97
CA ARG A 3 4.30 -1.00 19.79
C ARG A 3 4.43 -1.82 18.49
N TYR A 4 4.79 -3.10 18.62
CA TYR A 4 5.01 -4.04 17.52
C TYR A 4 4.24 -5.33 17.81
N ALA A 5 3.73 -6.01 16.78
CA ALA A 5 2.96 -7.25 16.95
C ALA A 5 3.89 -8.45 17.21
N SER A 6 5.16 -8.37 16.79
CA SER A 6 6.18 -9.39 17.05
C SER A 6 7.58 -8.80 17.23
N LEU A 7 8.49 -9.60 17.78
CA LEU A 7 9.91 -9.26 17.90
C LEU A 7 10.57 -9.07 16.51
N ALA A 8 10.15 -9.87 15.52
CA ALA A 8 10.63 -9.73 14.15
C ALA A 8 10.28 -8.38 13.54
N GLU A 9 9.05 -7.89 13.76
CA GLU A 9 8.63 -6.56 13.31
C GLU A 9 9.43 -5.45 14.00
N GLN A 10 9.71 -5.60 15.30
CA GLN A 10 10.56 -4.66 16.03
C GLN A 10 11.94 -4.55 15.36
N TYR A 11 12.59 -5.67 15.06
CA TYR A 11 13.91 -5.65 14.41
C TYR A 11 13.88 -5.06 13.00
N ARG A 12 12.82 -5.32 12.21
CA ARG A 12 12.65 -4.69 10.88
C ARG A 12 12.56 -3.17 11.00
N ALA A 13 11.71 -2.66 11.90
CA ALA A 13 11.56 -1.22 12.12
C ALA A 13 12.86 -0.56 12.60
N HIS A 14 13.62 -1.23 13.48
CA HIS A 14 14.93 -0.72 13.92
C HIS A 14 15.96 -0.71 12.78
N ARG A 15 15.96 -1.73 11.91
CA ARG A 15 16.86 -1.79 10.75
C ARG A 15 16.58 -0.66 9.78
N GLU A 16 15.31 -0.39 9.49
CA GLU A 16 14.88 0.72 8.63
C GLU A 16 15.32 2.07 9.21
N ALA A 17 15.11 2.31 10.50
CA ALA A 17 15.55 3.53 11.16
C ALA A 17 17.08 3.70 11.14
N PHE A 18 17.82 2.61 11.30
CA PHE A 18 19.29 2.64 11.27
C PHE A 18 19.82 2.94 9.86
N ALA A 19 19.23 2.33 8.82
CA ALA A 19 19.58 2.62 7.44
C ALA A 19 19.35 4.10 7.10
N LEU A 20 18.17 4.63 7.46
CA LEU A 20 17.85 6.03 7.28
C LEU A 20 18.80 6.97 8.03
N ALA A 21 19.21 6.59 9.24
CA ALA A 21 20.17 7.35 10.03
C ALA A 21 21.55 7.44 9.34
N LEU A 22 22.01 6.35 8.71
CA LEU A 22 23.25 6.34 7.94
C LEU A 22 23.16 7.24 6.70
N GLU A 23 22.05 7.21 5.98
CA GLU A 23 21.82 8.05 4.79
C GLU A 23 21.78 9.54 5.11
N LEU A 24 21.15 9.90 6.24
CA LEU A 24 20.99 11.29 6.67
C LEU A 24 22.13 11.81 7.54
N GLY A 25 23.05 10.93 7.98
CA GLY A 25 24.11 11.29 8.92
C GLY A 25 23.59 11.72 10.29
N CYS A 26 22.46 11.18 10.74
CA CYS A 26 21.82 11.54 12.01
C CYS A 26 21.81 10.37 13.01
N THR A 27 21.27 10.59 14.20
CA THR A 27 21.16 9.50 15.19
C THR A 27 19.98 8.57 14.85
N PRO A 28 20.06 7.26 15.17
CA PRO A 28 18.95 6.33 14.96
C PRO A 28 17.63 6.77 15.61
N ARG A 29 17.71 7.48 16.74
CA ARG A 29 16.54 8.00 17.46
C ARG A 29 15.87 9.14 16.72
N GLU A 30 16.63 9.99 16.04
CA GLU A 30 16.11 11.06 15.19
C GLU A 30 15.47 10.48 13.92
N ALA A 31 16.12 9.50 13.29
CA ALA A 31 15.55 8.78 12.14
C ALA A 31 14.22 8.08 12.48
N GLU A 32 14.12 7.42 13.64
CA GLU A 32 12.85 6.86 14.13
C GLU A 32 11.75 7.92 14.28
N ARG A 33 12.11 9.12 14.74
CA ARG A 33 11.17 10.23 14.90
C ARG A 33 10.68 10.73 13.53
N LEU A 34 11.58 10.87 12.56
CA LEU A 34 11.23 11.25 11.19
C LEU A 34 10.26 10.24 10.55
N LEU A 35 10.54 8.93 10.67
CA LEU A 35 9.64 7.89 10.15
C LEU A 35 8.24 7.96 10.78
N ARG A 36 8.16 8.23 12.09
CA ARG A 36 6.88 8.42 12.78
C ARG A 36 6.15 9.67 12.31
N ASP A 37 6.86 10.76 12.12
CA ASP A 37 6.27 12.02 11.67
C ASP A 37 5.77 11.91 10.23
N GLN A 38 6.50 11.22 9.35
CA GLN A 38 6.05 10.86 8.00
C GLN A 38 4.81 9.97 8.02
N ALA A 39 4.77 8.93 8.87
CA ALA A 39 3.60 8.07 9.00
C ALA A 39 2.36 8.85 9.49
N ARG A 40 2.55 9.81 10.40
CA ARG A 40 1.49 10.71 10.86
C ARG A 40 1.04 11.67 9.76
N ALA A 41 1.98 12.25 9.03
CA ALA A 41 1.69 13.14 7.91
C ALA A 41 0.89 12.40 6.83
N ARG A 42 1.29 11.15 6.48
CA ARG A 42 0.55 10.29 5.56
C ARG A 42 -0.88 10.02 6.05
N ARG A 43 -1.07 9.68 7.33
CA ARG A 43 -2.42 9.49 7.90
C ARG A 43 -3.27 10.76 7.84
N ARG A 44 -2.67 11.94 8.06
CA ARG A 44 -3.37 13.22 7.91
C ARG A 44 -3.73 13.50 6.46
N ALA A 45 -2.80 13.27 5.53
CA ALA A 45 -2.98 13.51 4.10
C ALA A 45 -4.02 12.58 3.48
N CYS A 46 -4.04 11.30 3.86
CA CYS A 46 -5.04 10.34 3.38
C CYS A 46 -6.43 10.58 3.98
N GLY A 47 -6.57 11.46 4.98
CA GLY A 47 -7.82 11.64 5.73
C GLY A 47 -8.25 10.36 6.48
N THR A 48 -9.13 10.51 7.45
CA THR A 48 -9.86 9.36 8.04
C THR A 48 -11.11 9.00 7.24
N ARG A 49 -11.36 9.69 6.13
CA ARG A 49 -12.49 9.41 5.25
C ARG A 49 -12.07 8.25 4.35
N ALA A 50 -12.68 7.08 4.56
CA ALA A 50 -12.63 6.01 3.57
C ALA A 50 -13.01 6.62 2.21
N PRO A 51 -12.35 6.22 1.10
CA PRO A 51 -12.85 6.60 -0.21
C PRO A 51 -14.33 6.22 -0.26
N GLU A 52 -15.20 7.18 -0.60
CA GLU A 52 -16.59 6.86 -0.90
C GLU A 52 -16.54 5.75 -1.94
N ALA A 53 -17.19 4.62 -1.63
CA ALA A 53 -17.28 3.53 -2.58
C ALA A 53 -17.83 4.15 -3.87
N ASP A 54 -17.07 4.04 -4.94
CA ASP A 54 -17.48 4.54 -6.24
C ASP A 54 -18.66 3.68 -6.68
N THR A 55 -19.88 4.11 -6.35
CA THR A 55 -21.12 3.41 -6.73
C THR A 55 -21.43 3.60 -8.21
N VAL A 56 -20.61 4.39 -8.91
CA VAL A 56 -20.66 4.60 -10.36
C VAL A 56 -19.68 3.66 -11.08
N ASN A 57 -19.44 2.48 -10.51
CA ASN A 57 -19.01 1.38 -11.35
C ASN A 57 -20.24 0.95 -12.16
N GLU A 58 -20.43 1.58 -13.31
CA GLU A 58 -21.25 1.04 -14.41
C GLU A 58 -20.57 -0.26 -14.87
N PHE A 59 -20.66 -1.28 -14.04
CA PHE A 59 -20.37 -2.64 -14.43
C PHE A 59 -21.51 -3.00 -15.37
N GLU A 60 -21.36 -2.69 -16.66
CA GLU A 60 -22.27 -3.21 -17.68
C GLU A 60 -22.24 -4.73 -17.55
N PRO A 61 -23.35 -5.36 -17.11
CA PRO A 61 -23.42 -6.80 -17.12
C PRO A 61 -23.19 -7.22 -18.57
N LEU A 62 -22.27 -8.15 -18.82
CA LEU A 62 -22.15 -8.74 -20.14
C LEU A 62 -23.54 -9.27 -20.52
N GLU A 63 -24.21 -8.60 -21.45
CA GLU A 63 -25.59 -8.92 -21.87
C GLU A 63 -25.71 -10.34 -22.42
N ARG A 64 -24.57 -11.01 -22.66
CA ARG A 64 -24.47 -12.35 -23.19
C ARG A 64 -23.32 -13.10 -22.54
N GLU A 65 -23.63 -14.20 -21.85
CA GLU A 65 -22.63 -15.20 -21.52
C GLU A 65 -22.06 -15.79 -22.83
N PRO A 66 -20.75 -15.76 -23.04
CA PRO A 66 -20.14 -16.38 -24.22
C PRO A 66 -20.43 -17.88 -24.22
N ALA A 67 -20.92 -18.38 -25.35
CA ALA A 67 -21.34 -19.78 -25.49
C ALA A 67 -20.13 -20.72 -25.65
N ASP A 68 -19.00 -20.19 -26.12
CA ASP A 68 -17.75 -20.91 -26.31
C ASP A 68 -16.57 -20.12 -25.71
N TYR A 69 -15.54 -20.82 -25.21
CA TYR A 69 -14.34 -20.22 -24.65
C TYR A 69 -13.56 -19.38 -25.68
N ARG A 70 -13.79 -19.61 -26.97
CA ARG A 70 -13.20 -18.87 -28.09
C ARG A 70 -13.78 -17.47 -28.27
N ASP A 71 -14.96 -17.21 -27.71
CA ASP A 71 -15.63 -15.92 -27.77
C ASP A 71 -15.08 -14.92 -26.74
N TRP A 72 -14.29 -15.40 -25.77
CA TRP A 72 -13.54 -14.54 -24.86
C TRP A 72 -12.38 -13.87 -25.60
N ASP A 73 -12.55 -12.59 -25.93
CA ASP A 73 -11.47 -11.78 -26.50
C ASP A 73 -10.36 -11.55 -25.46
N ALA A 74 -9.37 -12.45 -25.46
CA ALA A 74 -8.19 -12.40 -24.61
C ALA A 74 -6.97 -11.78 -25.30
N ARG A 75 -7.15 -11.01 -26.39
CA ARG A 75 -6.04 -10.36 -27.12
C ARG A 75 -5.18 -9.48 -26.22
N TRP A 76 -5.75 -8.91 -25.17
CA TRP A 76 -5.04 -8.12 -24.17
C TRP A 76 -4.05 -8.94 -23.30
N MET A 77 -4.21 -10.26 -23.19
CA MET A 77 -3.25 -11.16 -22.52
C MET A 77 -2.09 -11.57 -23.42
N MET A 78 -2.28 -11.51 -24.74
CA MET A 78 -1.24 -11.80 -25.73
C MET A 78 -0.50 -10.47 -26.03
N ARG A 79 0.36 -10.04 -25.11
CA ARG A 79 1.34 -8.99 -25.39
C ARG A 79 2.49 -9.63 -26.19
N ASP A 80 2.71 -9.15 -27.41
CA ASP A 80 3.92 -9.44 -28.21
C ASP A 80 5.19 -8.93 -27.50
#